data_AF-A0A947BYF2-F1
#
_entry.id   AF-A0A947BYF2-F1
#
_cell.length_a   1.000
_cell.length_b   1.000
_cell.length_c   1.000
_cell.angle_alpha   90.00
_cell.angle_beta   90.00
_cell.angle_gamma   90.00
#
_symmetry.space_group_name_H-M   'P 1'
#
loop_
_entity.id
_entity.type
_entity.pdbx_description
1 polymer ?
#
loop_
_entity_poly.entity_id
_entity_poly.type
_entity_poly.pdbx_seq_one_letter_code
_entity_poly.pdbx_strand_id
1 'polypeptide(L)'
;MKYLEMLAREHVRGGLTALLLLASTPAWGSFDAPVSHEVSGFVFGITIGDIDGDDLPDVAAGIGGVSLLFNTGTGLGPELVIDGTGGARYVAIADIDGDDDRDLVALIREADYFIVVVRNQGDGTFAAPVPYGVPDVQTVGNFTFKLRLTDIDLDGDPDAVLVGGFIDPQIVVLRNDGSGVFGMGEPYLLAPTPFVYVADLDVADFNNDDYADVVGVVDNSNAVAVLLNDGEGGLLPAAPVELGQPFPVGVLARDVNDDGRPDLLVASCGAPGGELRVGLNDGAGGFVLSDVEPLIGACHSITNPMGLAAGHLDDDTAIDLVYASRMTDSVRLLRGLGDGTFEASEILATNPDPMVVAVGDMNGDGSDDVIGASSSFDSGTPDTVVLFANVAGDTDGDGVTNDIDNCVEMANADQRDTDADGIGNRCDPDVAVPNDCTVNFLDLDVYKTNFFAAGDLDTDNDGDGNTNFADLNVVKSFFFGPPGPSAAGCN
;
A
#
# COMPACT_ATOMS: atom_id res chain seq x y z
N MET A 1 16.73 2.81 -40.91
CA MET A 1 16.30 1.43 -41.23
C MET A 1 17.41 0.65 -41.94
N LYS A 2 18.33 0.09 -41.16
CA LYS A 2 19.26 -1.01 -41.49
C LYS A 2 20.23 -1.14 -40.32
N TYR A 3 19.70 -1.53 -39.17
CA TYR A 3 20.43 -1.87 -37.94
C TYR A 3 19.48 -2.71 -37.07
N LEU A 4 19.13 -3.89 -37.57
CA LEU A 4 18.46 -4.96 -36.83
C LEU A 4 18.71 -6.24 -37.63
N GLU A 5 19.08 -7.30 -36.92
CA GLU A 5 19.31 -8.66 -37.41
C GLU A 5 20.64 -8.95 -38.12
N MET A 6 21.73 -9.10 -37.36
CA MET A 6 22.60 -10.28 -37.51
C MET A 6 23.70 -10.31 -36.42
N LEU A 7 23.65 -11.35 -35.60
CA LEU A 7 24.77 -12.12 -35.00
C LEU A 7 24.66 -12.31 -33.48
N ALA A 8 23.88 -13.32 -33.13
CA ALA A 8 24.22 -14.24 -32.04
C ALA A 8 25.35 -15.19 -32.48
N ARG A 9 26.22 -15.53 -31.51
CA ARG A 9 27.32 -16.53 -31.50
C ARG A 9 28.71 -16.05 -31.94
N GLU A 10 29.53 -15.67 -30.95
CA GLU A 10 30.83 -16.32 -30.72
C GLU A 10 31.38 -15.96 -29.33
N HIS A 11 32.06 -16.92 -28.70
CA HIS A 11 32.61 -16.83 -27.35
C HIS A 11 34.13 -16.55 -27.41
N VAL A 12 34.56 -15.54 -26.63
CA VAL A 12 35.88 -15.36 -25.99
C VAL A 12 37.08 -14.91 -26.85
N ARG A 13 37.46 -13.61 -26.73
CA ARG A 13 38.80 -13.11 -26.29
C ARG A 13 38.94 -11.61 -26.53
N GLY A 14 39.23 -10.85 -25.48
CA GLY A 14 39.75 -9.47 -25.58
C GLY A 14 38.96 -8.50 -24.71
N GLY A 15 39.57 -8.01 -23.64
CA GLY A 15 38.92 -7.20 -22.62
C GLY A 15 38.43 -5.84 -23.11
N LEU A 16 37.24 -5.51 -22.62
CA LEU A 16 36.77 -4.19 -22.24
C LEU A 16 35.56 -4.47 -21.37
N THR A 17 35.76 -4.42 -20.05
CA THR A 17 34.66 -4.27 -19.09
C THR A 17 33.97 -2.96 -19.42
N ALA A 18 32.89 -3.03 -20.20
CA ALA A 18 31.87 -2.01 -20.16
C ALA A 18 31.19 -2.18 -18.80
N LEU A 19 31.66 -1.41 -17.82
CA LEU A 19 30.91 -1.15 -16.61
C LEU A 19 29.70 -0.32 -17.08
N LEU A 20 28.62 -1.02 -17.40
CA LEU A 20 27.32 -0.40 -17.51
C LEU A 20 26.97 -0.02 -16.06
N LEU A 21 27.25 1.23 -15.68
CA LEU A 21 26.59 1.83 -14.52
C LEU A 21 25.12 1.94 -14.92
N LEU A 22 24.35 0.89 -14.62
CA LEU A 22 22.97 1.09 -14.20
C LEU A 22 23.13 1.81 -12.87
N ALA A 23 23.08 3.15 -12.89
CA ALA A 23 22.59 3.85 -11.72
C ALA A 23 21.13 3.42 -11.61
N SER A 24 20.89 2.37 -10.82
CA SER A 24 19.57 2.10 -10.29
C SER A 24 19.32 3.25 -9.33
N THR A 25 18.66 4.30 -9.78
CA THR A 25 17.79 5.03 -8.87
C THR A 25 16.88 3.97 -8.26
N PRO A 26 16.73 3.90 -6.93
CA PRO A 26 15.67 3.07 -6.36
C PRO A 26 14.38 3.47 -7.08
N ALA A 27 13.67 2.50 -7.67
CA ALA A 27 12.40 2.76 -8.35
C ALA A 27 11.24 2.96 -7.36
N TRP A 28 11.57 3.06 -6.08
CA TRP A 28 10.73 3.08 -4.89
C TRP A 28 11.39 4.04 -3.90
N GLY A 29 10.61 4.72 -3.06
CA GLY A 29 11.16 5.38 -1.87
C GLY A 29 11.90 4.37 -0.98
N SER A 30 12.76 4.85 -0.08
CA SER A 30 13.36 3.95 0.92
C SER A 30 12.32 3.68 2.01
N PHE A 31 12.28 2.47 2.57
CA PHE A 31 11.42 2.20 3.74
C PHE A 31 12.25 2.23 5.01
N ASP A 32 11.71 2.92 6.02
CA ASP A 32 12.26 2.94 7.35
C ASP A 32 12.27 1.53 7.97
N ALA A 33 13.04 1.36 9.06
CA ALA A 33 13.04 0.09 9.77
C ALA A 33 11.62 -0.26 10.25
N PRO A 34 11.06 -1.45 9.89
CA PRO A 34 9.66 -1.73 10.12
C PRO A 34 9.29 -1.80 11.60
N VAL A 35 8.17 -1.18 11.96
CA VAL A 35 7.63 -1.17 13.32
C VAL A 35 6.57 -2.26 13.43
N SER A 36 6.90 -3.35 14.14
CA SER A 36 5.99 -4.48 14.35
C SER A 36 5.30 -4.42 15.71
N HIS A 37 4.00 -4.67 15.72
CA HIS A 37 3.17 -4.79 16.91
C HIS A 37 2.48 -6.17 16.95
N GLU A 38 2.64 -6.91 18.04
CA GLU A 38 1.92 -8.17 18.27
C GLU A 38 0.45 -7.88 18.62
N VAL A 39 -0.47 -8.61 18.00
CA VAL A 39 -1.90 -8.49 18.28
C VAL A 39 -2.46 -9.73 18.93
N SER A 40 -3.55 -9.56 19.67
CA SER A 40 -4.10 -10.60 20.54
C SER A 40 -4.82 -11.75 19.82
N GLY A 41 -5.00 -11.67 18.50
CA GLY A 41 -5.74 -12.67 17.73
C GLY A 41 -5.51 -12.62 16.23
N PHE A 42 -6.15 -13.58 15.56
CA PHE A 42 -6.00 -13.83 14.14
C PHE A 42 -6.57 -12.68 13.30
N VAL A 43 -5.74 -12.01 12.50
CA VAL A 43 -6.13 -10.85 11.71
C VAL A 43 -6.88 -11.29 10.44
N PHE A 44 -8.17 -10.94 10.38
CA PHE A 44 -9.02 -11.21 9.22
C PHE A 44 -9.08 -10.03 8.24
N GLY A 45 -8.93 -8.81 8.76
CA GLY A 45 -9.02 -7.56 8.00
C GLY A 45 -8.38 -6.41 8.78
N ILE A 46 -7.83 -5.45 8.05
CA ILE A 46 -7.36 -4.18 8.58
C ILE A 46 -7.97 -3.04 7.76
N THR A 47 -8.15 -1.90 8.40
CA THR A 47 -8.48 -0.63 7.77
C THR A 47 -7.74 0.46 8.52
N ILE A 48 -7.41 1.55 7.81
CA ILE A 48 -6.79 2.72 8.42
C ILE A 48 -7.73 3.92 8.37
N GLY A 49 -7.61 4.81 9.34
CA GLY A 49 -8.36 6.06 9.45
C GLY A 49 -8.10 6.70 10.79
N ASP A 50 -8.12 8.02 10.85
CA ASP A 50 -7.83 8.77 12.08
C ASP A 50 -9.06 8.74 13.01
N ILE A 51 -8.94 8.02 14.12
CA ILE A 51 -10.03 7.70 15.05
C ILE A 51 -9.99 8.65 16.26
N ASP A 52 -8.83 9.17 16.64
CA ASP A 52 -8.68 10.05 17.80
C ASP A 52 -8.58 11.56 17.46
N GLY A 53 -8.63 11.91 16.18
CA GLY A 53 -8.71 13.28 15.69
C GLY A 53 -7.36 14.01 15.70
N ASP A 54 -6.24 13.28 15.58
CA ASP A 54 -4.90 13.83 15.59
C ASP A 54 -4.30 14.07 14.18
N ASP A 55 -5.13 13.88 13.14
CA ASP A 55 -4.80 13.96 11.72
C ASP A 55 -3.81 12.87 11.22
N LEU A 56 -3.49 11.85 12.03
CA LEU A 56 -2.71 10.68 11.63
C LEU A 56 -3.58 9.42 11.59
N PRO A 57 -3.65 8.68 10.47
CA PRO A 57 -4.45 7.47 10.40
C PRO A 57 -4.04 6.43 11.45
N ASP A 58 -5.03 5.89 12.16
CA ASP A 58 -4.88 4.77 13.08
C ASP A 58 -5.17 3.45 12.38
N VAL A 59 -4.76 2.33 12.98
CA VAL A 59 -5.09 0.99 12.46
C VAL A 59 -6.24 0.37 13.26
N ALA A 60 -7.33 0.01 12.58
CA ALA A 60 -8.38 -0.85 13.12
C ALA A 60 -8.29 -2.26 12.50
N ALA A 61 -8.23 -3.29 13.35
CA ALA A 61 -8.09 -4.68 12.95
C ALA A 61 -9.25 -5.54 13.45
N GLY A 62 -9.79 -6.39 12.56
CA GLY A 62 -10.74 -7.43 12.92
C GLY A 62 -10.01 -8.72 13.27
N ILE A 63 -9.95 -9.06 14.56
CA ILE A 63 -9.12 -10.16 15.10
C ILE A 63 -9.92 -11.28 15.79
N GLY A 64 -11.22 -11.40 15.50
CA GLY A 64 -12.20 -12.08 16.37
C GLY A 64 -12.79 -11.17 17.45
N GLY A 65 -12.42 -9.89 17.38
CA GLY A 65 -12.87 -8.70 18.10
C GLY A 65 -12.35 -7.49 17.30
N VAL A 66 -12.79 -6.28 17.61
CA VAL A 66 -12.18 -5.07 17.04
C VAL A 66 -11.03 -4.64 17.94
N SER A 67 -9.83 -4.51 17.36
CA SER A 67 -8.66 -3.94 18.01
C SER A 67 -8.23 -2.67 17.30
N LEU A 68 -7.88 -1.64 18.08
CA LEU A 68 -7.32 -0.39 17.61
C LEU A 68 -5.85 -0.29 18.01
N LEU A 69 -5.03 0.23 17.10
CA LEU A 69 -3.63 0.59 17.33
C LEU A 69 -3.50 2.06 16.93
N PHE A 70 -3.48 2.94 17.94
CA PHE A 70 -3.34 4.37 17.71
C PHE A 70 -1.96 4.71 17.19
N ASN A 71 -1.89 5.49 16.14
CA ASN A 71 -0.64 5.91 15.54
C ASN A 71 -0.03 7.08 16.32
N THR A 72 1.30 7.17 16.34
CA THR A 72 2.01 8.26 17.01
C THR A 72 2.90 9.06 16.06
N GLY A 73 2.77 8.83 14.74
CA GLY A 73 3.60 9.41 13.68
C GLY A 73 4.98 8.77 13.53
N THR A 74 5.40 7.96 14.50
CA THR A 74 6.67 7.22 14.46
C THR A 74 6.48 5.72 14.71
N GLY A 75 5.23 5.25 14.76
CA GLY A 75 4.91 3.88 15.11
C GLY A 75 3.50 3.70 15.68
N LEU A 76 3.18 2.46 16.03
CA LEU A 76 1.87 2.06 16.55
C LEU A 76 1.91 1.94 18.08
N GLY A 77 0.94 2.57 18.73
CA GLY A 77 0.68 2.52 20.16
C GLY A 77 0.12 1.17 20.63
N PRO A 78 -0.18 1.04 21.94
CA PRO A 78 -0.65 -0.21 22.51
C PRO A 78 -2.05 -0.60 21.98
N GLU A 79 -2.27 -1.90 21.80
CA GLU A 79 -3.56 -2.47 21.39
C GLU A 79 -4.69 -2.12 22.38
N LEU A 80 -5.75 -1.48 21.86
CA LEU A 80 -7.03 -1.28 22.53
C LEU A 80 -8.08 -2.22 21.93
N VAL A 81 -8.57 -3.17 22.72
CA VAL A 81 -9.66 -4.07 22.30
C VAL A 81 -11.02 -3.44 22.64
N ILE A 82 -11.91 -3.36 21.67
CA ILE A 82 -13.26 -2.83 21.84
C ILE A 82 -14.20 -3.92 22.35
N ASP A 83 -14.66 -3.76 23.59
CA ASP A 83 -15.58 -4.69 24.23
C ASP A 83 -16.92 -4.83 23.46
N GLY A 84 -17.46 -6.05 23.43
CA GLY A 84 -18.77 -6.33 22.82
C GLY A 84 -18.74 -6.53 21.30
N THR A 85 -17.55 -6.58 20.69
CA THR A 85 -17.35 -6.80 19.24
C THR A 85 -16.86 -8.22 18.91
N GLY A 86 -17.08 -9.18 19.80
CA GLY A 86 -16.67 -10.57 19.61
C GLY A 86 -17.15 -11.14 18.28
N GLY A 87 -16.27 -11.86 17.59
CA GLY A 87 -16.51 -12.41 16.25
C GLY A 87 -16.25 -11.43 15.10
N ALA A 88 -15.76 -10.22 15.35
CA ALA A 88 -15.42 -9.26 14.29
C ALA A 88 -14.35 -9.80 13.35
N ARG A 89 -14.58 -9.63 12.04
CA ARG A 89 -13.66 -10.02 10.96
C ARG A 89 -13.19 -8.85 10.11
N TYR A 90 -14.10 -7.95 9.79
CA TYR A 90 -13.79 -6.73 9.05
C TYR A 90 -14.31 -5.56 9.84
N VAL A 91 -13.60 -4.45 9.73
CA VAL A 91 -13.93 -3.17 10.34
C VAL A 91 -13.82 -2.14 9.24
N ALA A 92 -14.76 -1.21 9.22
CA ALA A 92 -14.72 -0.01 8.41
C ALA A 92 -14.82 1.20 9.34
N ILE A 93 -14.22 2.31 8.92
CA ILE A 93 -14.16 3.56 9.67
C ILE A 93 -14.85 4.64 8.84
N ALA A 94 -15.80 5.37 9.43
CA ALA A 94 -16.41 6.56 8.83
C ALA A 94 -17.16 7.34 9.92
N ASP A 95 -17.45 8.62 9.72
CA ASP A 95 -18.45 9.33 10.53
C ASP A 95 -19.84 8.79 10.14
N ILE A 96 -20.51 8.11 11.08
CA ILE A 96 -21.76 7.38 10.82
C ILE A 96 -22.98 8.13 11.37
N ASP A 97 -22.82 9.07 12.30
CA ASP A 97 -23.94 9.86 12.83
C ASP A 97 -23.79 11.39 12.70
N GLY A 98 -22.81 11.82 11.90
CA GLY A 98 -22.64 13.20 11.45
C GLY A 98 -22.13 14.14 12.55
N ASP A 99 -21.39 13.60 13.52
CA ASP A 99 -20.83 14.36 14.63
C ASP A 99 -19.35 14.77 14.45
N ASP A 100 -18.79 14.51 13.26
CA ASP A 100 -17.39 14.71 12.85
C ASP A 100 -16.38 13.77 13.56
N ASP A 101 -16.83 12.84 14.41
CA ASP A 101 -15.97 11.80 14.98
C ASP A 101 -16.09 10.51 14.15
N ARG A 102 -14.95 9.92 13.76
CA ARG A 102 -14.99 8.67 12.99
C ARG A 102 -15.40 7.49 13.88
N ASP A 103 -16.45 6.79 13.47
CA ASP A 103 -17.03 5.61 14.09
C ASP A 103 -16.50 4.31 13.49
N LEU A 104 -16.79 3.19 14.15
CA LEU A 104 -16.44 1.85 13.67
C LEU A 104 -17.69 1.08 13.28
N VAL A 105 -17.67 0.49 12.08
CA VAL A 105 -18.66 -0.51 11.65
C VAL A 105 -17.97 -1.83 11.46
N ALA A 106 -18.27 -2.81 12.31
CA ALA A 106 -17.62 -4.12 12.28
C ALA A 106 -18.57 -5.23 11.81
N LEU A 107 -18.11 -6.03 10.85
CA LEU A 107 -18.80 -7.23 10.42
C LEU A 107 -18.50 -8.37 11.41
N ILE A 108 -19.54 -8.78 12.13
CA ILE A 108 -19.49 -9.85 13.12
C ILE A 108 -19.91 -11.17 12.49
N ARG A 109 -19.11 -12.21 12.76
CA ARG A 109 -19.45 -13.60 12.43
C ARG A 109 -19.43 -14.46 13.68
N GLU A 110 -20.62 -14.86 14.11
CA GLU A 110 -20.81 -15.89 15.12
C GLU A 110 -21.66 -17.05 14.58
N ALA A 111 -22.79 -17.35 15.23
CA ALA A 111 -23.80 -18.27 14.69
C ALA A 111 -24.54 -17.65 13.50
N ASP A 112 -24.78 -16.34 13.58
CA ASP A 112 -25.37 -15.52 12.53
C ASP A 112 -24.36 -14.44 12.09
N TYR A 113 -24.66 -13.77 10.97
CA TYR A 113 -23.91 -12.60 10.49
C TYR A 113 -24.71 -11.34 10.79
N PHE A 114 -24.00 -10.29 11.17
CA PHE A 114 -24.57 -8.96 11.41
C PHE A 114 -23.44 -7.93 11.44
N ILE A 115 -23.78 -6.66 11.27
CA ILE A 115 -22.83 -5.58 11.58
C ILE A 115 -23.08 -5.07 12.99
N VAL A 116 -22.05 -4.55 13.62
CA VAL A 116 -22.17 -3.70 14.81
C VAL A 116 -21.65 -2.32 14.49
N VAL A 117 -22.38 -1.30 14.93
CA VAL A 117 -21.92 0.09 14.93
C VAL A 117 -21.41 0.40 16.32
N VAL A 118 -20.17 0.88 16.40
CA VAL A 118 -19.53 1.35 17.62
C VAL A 118 -19.25 2.83 17.44
N ARG A 119 -20.04 3.65 18.12
CA ARG A 119 -19.90 5.10 18.02
C ARG A 119 -18.74 5.60 18.87
N ASN A 120 -17.88 6.40 18.26
CA ASN A 120 -16.91 7.22 18.94
C ASN A 120 -17.65 8.38 19.65
N GLN A 121 -17.08 8.92 20.72
CA GLN A 121 -17.67 10.04 21.45
C GLN A 121 -16.75 11.27 21.45
N GLY A 122 -15.67 11.24 20.66
CA GLY A 122 -14.69 12.33 20.52
C GLY A 122 -13.85 12.58 21.77
N ASP A 123 -14.01 11.78 22.83
CA ASP A 123 -13.29 11.92 24.10
C ASP A 123 -12.39 10.71 24.42
N GLY A 124 -12.06 9.93 23.39
CA GLY A 124 -11.31 8.68 23.49
C GLY A 124 -12.12 7.52 24.07
N THR A 125 -13.45 7.64 24.10
CA THR A 125 -14.34 6.57 24.54
C THR A 125 -15.36 6.18 23.48
N PHE A 126 -15.76 4.91 23.51
CA PHE A 126 -16.73 4.35 22.58
C PHE A 126 -18.05 4.01 23.28
N ALA A 127 -19.16 4.28 22.61
CA ALA A 127 -20.47 3.83 23.02
C ALA A 127 -20.59 2.29 22.96
N ALA A 128 -21.59 1.74 23.64
CA ALA A 128 -21.87 0.32 23.57
C ALA A 128 -22.21 -0.10 22.12
N PRO A 129 -21.62 -1.20 21.59
CA PRO A 129 -21.89 -1.64 20.22
C PRO A 129 -23.38 -1.91 19.97
N VAL A 130 -23.91 -1.44 18.84
CA VAL A 130 -25.30 -1.62 18.43
C VAL A 130 -25.37 -2.57 17.22
N PRO A 131 -26.01 -3.75 17.34
CA PRO A 131 -26.08 -4.72 16.26
C PRO A 131 -27.21 -4.45 15.26
N TYR A 132 -26.93 -4.65 13.98
CA TYR A 132 -27.89 -4.63 12.88
C TYR A 132 -27.81 -5.93 12.09
N GLY A 133 -28.90 -6.69 12.09
CA GLY A 133 -28.97 -7.99 11.43
C GLY A 133 -28.94 -7.86 9.91
N VAL A 134 -28.27 -8.82 9.25
CA VAL A 134 -28.36 -9.03 7.80
C VAL A 134 -29.27 -10.25 7.53
N PRO A 135 -29.92 -10.36 6.36
CA PRO A 135 -30.81 -11.49 6.07
C PRO A 135 -30.06 -12.82 6.18
N ASP A 136 -30.80 -13.89 6.52
CA ASP A 136 -30.29 -15.25 6.63
C ASP A 136 -29.79 -15.76 5.27
N VAL A 137 -28.57 -15.39 4.91
CA VAL A 137 -27.90 -15.86 3.70
C VAL A 137 -27.42 -17.29 3.92
N GLN A 138 -28.37 -18.25 3.93
CA GLN A 138 -28.20 -19.72 4.02
C GLN A 138 -26.77 -20.15 4.40
N THR A 139 -26.45 -20.03 5.69
CA THR A 139 -25.09 -19.95 6.23
C THR A 139 -24.50 -21.32 6.53
N VAL A 140 -24.11 -22.08 5.51
CA VAL A 140 -23.32 -23.31 5.72
C VAL A 140 -21.84 -23.07 5.43
N GLY A 141 -21.06 -22.68 6.45
CA GLY A 141 -19.60 -22.77 6.41
C GLY A 141 -18.82 -21.54 6.92
N ASN A 142 -17.48 -21.65 6.84
CA ASN A 142 -16.51 -20.69 7.39
C ASN A 142 -15.82 -19.94 6.27
N PHE A 143 -16.38 -18.81 5.86
CA PHE A 143 -15.91 -18.09 4.68
C PHE A 143 -15.85 -16.59 4.90
N THR A 144 -15.15 -15.93 3.99
CA THR A 144 -14.73 -14.54 4.08
C THR A 144 -15.73 -13.64 3.39
N PHE A 145 -16.10 -12.55 4.05
CA PHE A 145 -17.14 -11.60 3.66
C PHE A 145 -16.58 -10.21 3.80
N LYS A 146 -16.89 -9.30 2.88
CA LYS A 146 -16.38 -7.94 2.89
C LYS A 146 -17.48 -6.94 3.26
N LEU A 147 -17.07 -5.84 3.86
CA LEU A 147 -17.88 -4.66 4.16
C LEU A 147 -17.17 -3.44 3.56
N ARG A 148 -17.94 -2.56 2.91
CA ARG A 148 -17.54 -1.20 2.53
C ARG A 148 -18.56 -0.20 3.05
N LEU A 149 -18.08 1.00 3.34
CA LEU A 149 -18.92 2.15 3.65
C LEU A 149 -18.87 3.11 2.46
N THR A 150 -20.02 3.57 1.99
CA THR A 150 -20.14 4.54 0.90
C THR A 150 -21.53 5.15 0.91
N ASP A 151 -21.65 6.42 0.52
CA ASP A 151 -22.94 7.08 0.33
C ASP A 151 -23.54 6.62 -1.02
N ILE A 152 -24.40 5.59 -0.99
CA ILE A 152 -24.89 4.91 -2.19
C ILE A 152 -26.20 5.53 -2.74
N ASP A 153 -26.92 6.37 -2.00
CA ASP A 153 -28.05 7.20 -2.52
C ASP A 153 -27.78 8.70 -2.58
N LEU A 154 -26.56 9.14 -2.25
CA LEU A 154 -26.13 10.55 -2.28
C LEU A 154 -26.92 11.43 -1.30
N ASP A 155 -27.25 10.90 -0.12
CA ASP A 155 -27.92 11.66 0.92
C ASP A 155 -26.96 12.33 1.93
N GLY A 156 -25.67 12.02 1.82
CA GLY A 156 -24.58 12.55 2.65
C GLY A 156 -24.16 11.62 3.78
N ASP A 157 -24.86 10.51 4.00
CA ASP A 157 -24.63 9.60 5.11
C ASP A 157 -23.99 8.29 4.60
N PRO A 158 -22.87 7.81 5.17
CA PRO A 158 -22.26 6.58 4.69
C PRO A 158 -23.13 5.34 4.96
N ASP A 159 -23.45 4.62 3.89
CA ASP A 159 -24.19 3.36 3.92
C ASP A 159 -23.26 2.14 3.96
N ALA A 160 -23.77 1.02 4.46
CA ALA A 160 -23.03 -0.23 4.53
C ALA A 160 -23.37 -1.16 3.36
N VAL A 161 -22.37 -1.48 2.53
CA VAL A 161 -22.46 -2.45 1.44
C VAL A 161 -21.72 -3.73 1.83
N LEU A 162 -22.44 -4.85 1.82
CA LEU A 162 -21.94 -6.16 2.22
C LEU A 162 -22.03 -7.15 1.09
N VAL A 163 -21.07 -8.06 1.02
CA VAL A 163 -21.17 -9.28 0.20
C VAL A 163 -21.23 -10.50 1.10
N GLY A 164 -22.14 -11.43 0.79
CA GLY A 164 -22.11 -12.73 1.43
C GLY A 164 -23.10 -13.76 0.91
N GLY A 165 -23.01 -14.96 1.46
CA GLY A 165 -23.77 -16.14 1.03
C GLY A 165 -22.90 -17.27 0.51
N PHE A 166 -23.16 -18.47 1.02
CA PHE A 166 -22.46 -19.69 0.59
C PHE A 166 -23.05 -20.26 -0.72
N ILE A 167 -24.35 -20.10 -0.89
CA ILE A 167 -25.12 -20.47 -2.08
C ILE A 167 -25.76 -19.19 -2.57
N ASP A 168 -25.72 -18.94 -3.87
CA ASP A 168 -26.32 -17.76 -4.49
C ASP A 168 -25.86 -16.46 -3.78
N PRO A 169 -24.55 -16.15 -3.79
CA PRO A 169 -23.97 -14.98 -3.11
C PRO A 169 -24.69 -13.69 -3.50
N GLN A 170 -24.86 -12.80 -2.53
CA GLN A 170 -25.65 -11.58 -2.66
C GLN A 170 -24.87 -10.36 -2.16
N ILE A 171 -25.18 -9.22 -2.77
CA ILE A 171 -24.88 -7.89 -2.21
C ILE A 171 -26.07 -7.46 -1.36
N VAL A 172 -25.81 -6.94 -0.17
CA VAL A 172 -26.81 -6.36 0.72
C VAL A 172 -26.40 -4.94 1.04
N VAL A 173 -27.33 -4.00 0.87
CA VAL A 173 -27.15 -2.60 1.22
C VAL A 173 -27.95 -2.31 2.50
N LEU A 174 -27.29 -1.76 3.50
CA LEU A 174 -27.87 -1.25 4.74
C LEU A 174 -27.77 0.26 4.70
N ARG A 175 -28.93 0.92 4.71
CA ARG A 175 -29.07 2.37 4.62
C ARG A 175 -28.99 3.03 5.98
N ASN A 176 -28.04 3.93 6.17
CA ASN A 176 -27.97 4.82 7.30
C ASN A 176 -29.08 5.88 7.18
N ASP A 177 -29.62 6.34 8.31
CA ASP A 177 -30.63 7.42 8.34
C ASP A 177 -30.05 8.76 8.80
N GLY A 178 -28.72 8.87 8.76
CA GLY A 178 -27.93 10.00 9.26
C GLY A 178 -27.78 10.06 10.77
N SER A 179 -28.28 9.07 11.50
CA SER A 179 -28.11 8.98 12.96
C SER A 179 -27.36 7.72 13.41
N GLY A 180 -26.74 7.02 12.47
CA GLY A 180 -26.10 5.73 12.67
C GLY A 180 -27.08 4.56 12.87
N VAL A 181 -28.34 4.74 12.44
CA VAL A 181 -29.36 3.70 12.46
C VAL A 181 -29.53 3.11 11.06
N PHE A 182 -29.17 1.83 10.94
CA PHE A 182 -29.22 1.14 9.65
C PHE A 182 -30.56 0.46 9.39
N GLY A 183 -31.20 0.84 8.29
CA GLY A 183 -32.33 0.16 7.65
C GLY A 183 -31.86 -0.85 6.61
N MET A 184 -32.45 -2.03 6.60
CA MET A 184 -32.07 -3.09 5.68
C MET A 184 -32.75 -2.94 4.31
N GLY A 185 -31.97 -2.99 3.22
CA GLY A 185 -32.45 -3.12 1.85
C GLY A 185 -32.66 -4.57 1.38
N GLU A 186 -33.29 -4.73 0.22
CA GLU A 186 -33.43 -6.04 -0.43
C GLU A 186 -32.08 -6.52 -0.98
N PRO A 187 -31.77 -7.84 -0.91
CA PRO A 187 -30.50 -8.36 -1.41
C PRO A 187 -30.47 -8.48 -2.95
N TYR A 188 -29.31 -8.22 -3.54
CA TYR A 188 -29.04 -8.33 -4.96
C TYR A 188 -28.21 -9.57 -5.25
N LEU A 189 -28.73 -10.48 -6.08
CA LEU A 189 -28.01 -11.69 -6.45
C LEU A 189 -26.79 -11.36 -7.31
N LEU A 190 -25.61 -11.76 -6.86
CA LEU A 190 -24.35 -11.53 -7.55
C LEU A 190 -24.14 -12.56 -8.67
N ALA A 191 -24.31 -13.85 -8.34
CA ALA A 191 -24.25 -14.93 -9.31
C ALA A 191 -25.03 -16.16 -8.81
N PRO A 192 -25.80 -16.86 -9.67
CA PRO A 192 -26.46 -18.10 -9.31
C PRO A 192 -25.43 -19.24 -9.28
N THR A 193 -24.90 -19.56 -8.10
CA THR A 193 -23.83 -20.56 -7.98
C THR A 193 -24.03 -21.48 -6.78
N PRO A 194 -23.68 -22.78 -6.92
CA PRO A 194 -24.00 -23.75 -5.90
C PRO A 194 -23.11 -23.69 -4.66
N PHE A 195 -21.88 -23.14 -4.73
CA PHE A 195 -20.94 -23.07 -3.59
C PHE A 195 -19.85 -22.00 -3.80
N VAL A 196 -19.71 -21.06 -2.88
CA VAL A 196 -18.67 -20.02 -2.89
C VAL A 196 -17.80 -20.11 -1.64
N TYR A 197 -16.49 -20.02 -1.80
CA TYR A 197 -15.53 -20.04 -0.70
C TYR A 197 -14.98 -18.65 -0.36
N VAL A 198 -14.97 -17.73 -1.32
CA VAL A 198 -14.48 -16.35 -1.13
C VAL A 198 -15.39 -15.38 -1.84
N ALA A 199 -15.76 -14.32 -1.13
CA ALA A 199 -16.34 -13.13 -1.71
C ALA A 199 -15.58 -11.89 -1.23
N ASP A 200 -15.25 -11.03 -2.17
CA ASP A 200 -14.70 -9.69 -1.94
C ASP A 200 -15.54 -8.69 -2.74
N LEU A 201 -15.50 -7.42 -2.33
CA LEU A 201 -16.23 -6.36 -3.01
C LEU A 201 -15.47 -5.04 -2.93
N ASP A 202 -15.73 -4.17 -3.90
CA ASP A 202 -15.37 -2.76 -3.81
C ASP A 202 -16.48 -1.87 -4.40
N VAL A 203 -16.39 -0.57 -4.13
CA VAL A 203 -17.39 0.42 -4.54
C VAL A 203 -16.72 1.62 -5.19
N ALA A 204 -17.30 2.10 -6.28
CA ALA A 204 -16.86 3.29 -7.01
C ALA A 204 -17.91 3.68 -8.05
N ASP A 205 -17.90 4.92 -8.56
CA ASP A 205 -18.71 5.30 -9.72
C ASP A 205 -18.04 4.77 -11.00
N PHE A 206 -18.63 3.76 -11.65
CA PHE A 206 -18.09 3.16 -12.87
C PHE A 206 -18.66 3.78 -14.15
N ASN A 207 -19.72 4.59 -14.07
CA ASN A 207 -20.42 5.09 -15.25
C ASN A 207 -20.47 6.64 -15.32
N ASN A 208 -19.80 7.32 -14.39
CA ASN A 208 -19.72 8.77 -14.23
C ASN A 208 -21.09 9.44 -14.04
N ASP A 209 -21.99 8.83 -13.26
CA ASP A 209 -23.29 9.38 -12.89
C ASP A 209 -23.36 9.95 -11.46
N ASP A 210 -22.21 10.02 -10.78
CA ASP A 210 -21.99 10.44 -9.39
C ASP A 210 -22.50 9.45 -8.34
N TYR A 211 -23.24 8.40 -8.70
CA TYR A 211 -23.70 7.39 -7.74
C TYR A 211 -22.68 6.25 -7.62
N ALA A 212 -22.42 5.81 -6.40
CA ALA A 212 -21.55 4.67 -6.17
C ALA A 212 -22.17 3.38 -6.75
N ASP A 213 -21.41 2.68 -7.58
CA ASP A 213 -21.69 1.34 -8.07
C ASP A 213 -20.94 0.29 -7.23
N VAL A 214 -21.29 -0.99 -7.43
CA VAL A 214 -20.68 -2.11 -6.69
C VAL A 214 -20.06 -3.11 -7.64
N VAL A 215 -18.82 -3.53 -7.36
CA VAL A 215 -18.20 -4.72 -7.96
C VAL A 215 -18.01 -5.79 -6.91
N GLY A 216 -18.39 -7.03 -7.24
CA GLY A 216 -18.21 -8.19 -6.39
C GLY A 216 -17.51 -9.34 -7.11
N VAL A 217 -16.72 -10.11 -6.37
CA VAL A 217 -16.06 -11.33 -6.88
C VAL A 217 -16.57 -12.57 -6.17
N VAL A 218 -16.61 -13.68 -6.92
CA VAL A 218 -16.94 -15.01 -6.39
C VAL A 218 -15.94 -16.02 -6.94
N ASP A 219 -15.32 -16.80 -6.07
CA ASP A 219 -14.16 -17.64 -6.43
C ASP A 219 -14.48 -18.79 -7.40
N ASN A 220 -15.72 -19.24 -7.52
CA ASN A 220 -16.07 -20.28 -8.48
C ASN A 220 -16.42 -19.76 -9.89
N SER A 221 -16.22 -18.46 -10.13
CA SER A 221 -16.53 -17.76 -11.38
C SER A 221 -15.29 -17.59 -12.27
N ASN A 222 -15.53 -17.25 -13.54
CA ASN A 222 -14.52 -16.74 -14.48
C ASN A 222 -14.70 -15.25 -14.77
N ALA A 223 -15.49 -14.57 -13.94
CA ALA A 223 -15.95 -13.20 -14.10
C ALA A 223 -16.08 -12.51 -12.74
N VAL A 224 -15.93 -11.19 -12.74
CA VAL A 224 -16.44 -10.33 -11.65
C VAL A 224 -17.84 -9.84 -12.03
N ALA A 225 -18.64 -9.47 -11.05
CA ALA A 225 -20.00 -8.98 -11.26
C ALA A 225 -20.09 -7.51 -10.87
N VAL A 226 -20.52 -6.68 -11.80
CA VAL A 226 -20.72 -5.22 -11.63
C VAL A 226 -22.20 -4.93 -11.53
N LEU A 227 -22.61 -4.18 -10.51
CA LEU A 227 -23.97 -3.74 -10.26
C LEU A 227 -23.96 -2.22 -10.29
N LEU A 228 -24.47 -1.66 -11.39
CA LEU A 228 -24.61 -0.21 -11.49
C LEU A 228 -25.76 0.28 -10.60
N ASN A 229 -25.61 1.47 -10.05
CA ASN A 229 -26.65 2.16 -9.31
C ASN A 229 -27.80 2.56 -10.24
N ASP A 230 -29.02 2.67 -9.70
CA ASP A 230 -30.20 3.13 -10.44
C ASP A 230 -30.46 4.64 -10.30
N GLY A 231 -29.61 5.36 -9.57
CA GLY A 231 -29.73 6.79 -9.29
C GLY A 231 -30.69 7.13 -8.14
N GLU A 232 -31.25 6.12 -7.47
CA GLU A 232 -32.02 6.25 -6.23
C GLU A 232 -31.35 5.40 -5.11
N GLY A 233 -30.09 5.00 -5.34
CA GLY A 233 -29.28 4.10 -4.53
C GLY A 233 -29.73 2.64 -4.49
N GLY A 234 -30.67 2.26 -5.36
CA GLY A 234 -30.88 0.87 -5.69
C GLY A 234 -29.76 0.37 -6.62
N LEU A 235 -29.59 -0.95 -6.68
CA LEU A 235 -28.64 -1.57 -7.61
C LEU A 235 -29.39 -2.28 -8.75
N LEU A 236 -28.88 -2.11 -9.96
CA LEU A 236 -29.31 -2.87 -11.13
C LEU A 236 -28.80 -4.32 -11.04
N PRO A 237 -29.44 -5.27 -11.75
CA PRO A 237 -28.99 -6.65 -11.79
C PRO A 237 -27.52 -6.77 -12.25
N ALA A 238 -26.78 -7.67 -11.60
CA ALA A 238 -25.37 -7.92 -11.88
C ALA A 238 -25.09 -8.20 -13.37
N ALA A 239 -24.11 -7.47 -13.91
CA ALA A 239 -23.52 -7.66 -15.22
C ALA A 239 -22.13 -8.29 -15.08
N PRO A 240 -21.84 -9.41 -15.77
CA PRO A 240 -20.53 -10.06 -15.67
C PRO A 240 -19.47 -9.35 -16.52
N VAL A 241 -18.27 -9.19 -15.97
CA VAL A 241 -17.03 -8.86 -16.69
C VAL A 241 -16.19 -10.13 -16.78
N GLU A 242 -16.17 -10.74 -17.96
CA GLU A 242 -15.51 -12.04 -18.21
C GLU A 242 -13.98 -11.90 -18.21
N LEU A 243 -13.33 -12.37 -17.15
CA LEU A 243 -11.87 -12.33 -16.98
C LEU A 243 -11.14 -13.34 -17.87
N GLY A 244 -11.86 -14.37 -18.32
CA GLY A 244 -11.31 -15.47 -19.10
C GLY A 244 -10.43 -16.44 -18.31
N GLN A 245 -10.29 -16.25 -17.00
CA GLN A 245 -9.60 -17.16 -16.06
C GLN A 245 -10.44 -17.39 -14.81
N PRO A 246 -10.31 -18.56 -14.16
CA PRO A 246 -11.09 -18.91 -12.98
C PRO A 246 -10.50 -18.35 -11.68
N PHE A 247 -11.31 -18.39 -10.63
CA PHE A 247 -10.92 -18.10 -9.24
C PHE A 247 -10.49 -16.66 -8.97
N PRO A 248 -11.32 -15.64 -9.27
CA PRO A 248 -11.10 -14.31 -8.75
C PRO A 248 -11.30 -14.32 -7.22
N VAL A 249 -10.34 -13.73 -6.50
CA VAL A 249 -10.30 -13.76 -5.02
C VAL A 249 -10.13 -12.38 -4.38
N GLY A 250 -9.86 -11.35 -5.17
CA GLY A 250 -9.77 -9.96 -4.69
C GLY A 250 -10.08 -8.98 -5.81
N VAL A 251 -10.65 -7.84 -5.44
CA VAL A 251 -10.93 -6.73 -6.35
C VAL A 251 -10.67 -5.39 -5.65
N LEU A 252 -10.10 -4.44 -6.40
CA LEU A 252 -10.05 -3.03 -6.03
C LEU A 252 -10.55 -2.17 -7.20
N ALA A 253 -11.25 -1.08 -6.87
CA ALA A 253 -11.68 -0.05 -7.80
C ALA A 253 -10.82 1.21 -7.63
N ARG A 254 -9.92 1.51 -8.58
CA ARG A 254 -8.99 2.65 -8.53
C ARG A 254 -8.67 3.13 -9.93
N ASP A 255 -8.51 4.44 -10.10
CA ASP A 255 -8.01 5.02 -11.35
C ASP A 255 -6.51 4.72 -11.47
N VAL A 256 -6.14 3.75 -12.30
CA VAL A 256 -4.73 3.29 -12.43
C VAL A 256 -4.04 3.86 -13.66
N ASN A 257 -4.75 4.68 -14.43
CA ASN A 257 -4.25 5.31 -15.65
C ASN A 257 -4.44 6.83 -15.67
N ASP A 258 -4.85 7.42 -14.55
CA ASP A 258 -5.06 8.86 -14.33
C ASP A 258 -6.03 9.48 -15.36
N ASP A 259 -7.06 8.74 -15.75
CA ASP A 259 -8.06 9.18 -16.71
C ASP A 259 -9.36 9.73 -16.10
N GLY A 260 -9.41 9.77 -14.76
CA GLY A 260 -10.51 10.22 -13.93
C GLY A 260 -11.60 9.17 -13.73
N ARG A 261 -11.39 7.91 -14.14
CA ARG A 261 -12.37 6.83 -13.99
C ARG A 261 -11.81 5.69 -13.15
N PRO A 262 -12.56 5.20 -12.16
CA PRO A 262 -12.18 4.01 -11.42
C PRO A 262 -12.09 2.79 -12.35
N ASP A 263 -10.90 2.20 -12.45
CA ASP A 263 -10.63 0.93 -13.12
C ASP A 263 -10.72 -0.24 -12.14
N LEU A 264 -10.69 -1.47 -12.66
CA LEU A 264 -10.71 -2.69 -11.85
C LEU A 264 -9.33 -3.35 -11.79
N LEU A 265 -8.84 -3.60 -10.58
CA LEU A 265 -7.70 -4.47 -10.31
C LEU A 265 -8.22 -5.80 -9.76
N VAL A 266 -8.14 -6.88 -10.54
CA VAL A 266 -8.70 -8.19 -10.15
C VAL A 266 -7.61 -9.21 -9.96
N ALA A 267 -7.44 -9.69 -8.74
CA ALA A 267 -6.53 -10.80 -8.44
C ALA A 267 -7.24 -12.14 -8.53
N SER A 268 -6.60 -13.11 -9.18
CA SER A 268 -7.13 -14.46 -9.38
C SER A 268 -6.11 -15.54 -9.03
N CYS A 269 -6.61 -16.68 -8.55
CA CYS A 269 -5.81 -17.86 -8.20
C CYS A 269 -5.92 -19.00 -9.23
N GLY A 270 -6.39 -18.72 -10.45
CA GLY A 270 -6.47 -19.71 -11.52
C GLY A 270 -5.12 -20.22 -12.01
N ALA A 271 -4.06 -19.42 -11.89
CA ALA A 271 -2.70 -19.75 -12.29
C ALA A 271 -1.79 -20.05 -11.07
N PRO A 272 -0.74 -20.90 -11.22
CA PRO A 272 0.25 -21.10 -10.17
C PRO A 272 0.93 -19.78 -9.78
N GLY A 273 0.86 -19.41 -8.51
CA GLY A 273 1.42 -18.16 -7.98
C GLY A 273 0.36 -17.06 -7.80
N GLY A 274 -0.66 -17.00 -8.64
CA GLY A 274 -1.63 -15.91 -8.70
C GLY A 274 -1.41 -15.01 -9.92
N GLU A 275 -2.46 -14.28 -10.32
CA GLU A 275 -2.43 -13.35 -11.46
C GLU A 275 -3.27 -12.11 -11.18
N LEU A 276 -2.94 -11.03 -11.87
CA LEU A 276 -3.68 -9.77 -11.92
C LEU A 276 -4.27 -9.60 -13.32
N ARG A 277 -5.48 -9.06 -13.37
CA ARG A 277 -6.08 -8.44 -14.56
C ARG A 277 -6.45 -7.01 -14.22
N VAL A 278 -6.11 -6.10 -15.11
CA VAL A 278 -6.58 -4.72 -15.06
C VAL A 278 -7.75 -4.61 -16.02
N GLY A 279 -8.88 -4.06 -15.58
CA GLY A 279 -10.00 -3.69 -16.42
C GLY A 279 -10.09 -2.18 -16.50
N LEU A 280 -9.65 -1.59 -17.62
CA LEU A 280 -9.73 -0.15 -17.84
C LEU A 280 -11.17 0.26 -18.14
N ASN A 281 -11.68 1.23 -17.39
CA ASN A 281 -13.07 1.66 -17.47
C ASN A 281 -13.33 2.56 -18.69
N ASP A 282 -14.38 2.25 -19.44
CA ASP A 282 -14.82 3.02 -20.61
C ASP A 282 -15.69 4.26 -20.26
N GLY A 283 -16.03 4.43 -18.98
CA GLY A 283 -16.84 5.52 -18.46
C GLY A 283 -18.34 5.35 -18.65
N ALA A 284 -18.79 4.15 -19.02
CA ALA A 284 -20.20 3.79 -19.12
C ALA A 284 -20.51 2.50 -18.34
N GLY A 285 -19.64 2.13 -17.39
CA GLY A 285 -19.72 0.87 -16.64
C GLY A 285 -19.16 -0.35 -17.39
N GLY A 286 -18.49 -0.14 -18.54
CA GLY A 286 -17.82 -1.19 -19.29
C GLY A 286 -16.31 -1.21 -19.04
N PHE A 287 -15.68 -2.38 -19.19
CA PHE A 287 -14.25 -2.56 -18.90
C PHE A 287 -13.50 -3.23 -20.06
N VAL A 288 -12.35 -2.67 -20.42
CA VAL A 288 -11.40 -3.24 -21.38
C VAL A 288 -10.27 -3.92 -20.61
N LEU A 289 -10.19 -5.24 -20.71
CA LEU A 289 -9.20 -6.01 -19.97
C LEU A 289 -7.80 -5.94 -20.59
N SER A 290 -6.80 -5.79 -19.72
CA SER A 290 -5.37 -5.88 -20.03
C SER A 290 -4.93 -7.33 -20.30
N ASP A 291 -3.67 -7.48 -20.72
CA ASP A 291 -2.97 -8.75 -20.64
C ASP A 291 -2.77 -9.18 -19.16
N VAL A 292 -2.36 -10.44 -19.00
CA VAL A 292 -2.15 -11.07 -17.70
C VAL A 292 -0.86 -10.59 -17.06
N GLU A 293 -0.94 -10.07 -15.83
CA GLU A 293 0.24 -9.82 -15.02
C GLU A 293 0.41 -10.89 -13.93
N PRO A 294 1.60 -11.49 -13.73
CA PRO A 294 1.81 -12.52 -12.72
C PRO A 294 1.93 -11.91 -11.31
N LEU A 295 1.09 -12.34 -10.37
CA LEU A 295 1.25 -12.01 -8.96
C LEU A 295 2.07 -13.10 -8.28
N ILE A 296 3.39 -12.92 -8.21
CA ILE A 296 4.28 -13.96 -7.68
C ILE A 296 3.94 -14.26 -6.22
N GLY A 297 3.58 -15.52 -5.95
CA GLY A 297 3.40 -16.07 -4.60
C GLY A 297 2.19 -15.53 -3.83
N ALA A 298 1.26 -14.88 -4.52
CA ALA A 298 0.02 -14.35 -3.97
C ALA A 298 -0.92 -15.46 -3.48
N CYS A 299 -1.10 -16.51 -4.27
CA CYS A 299 -2.11 -17.53 -4.05
C CYS A 299 -1.56 -18.78 -3.36
N HIS A 300 -1.77 -18.90 -2.05
CA HIS A 300 -1.46 -20.13 -1.28
C HIS A 300 -2.64 -21.10 -1.18
N SER A 301 -3.88 -20.60 -1.05
CA SER A 301 -5.12 -21.38 -0.98
C SER A 301 -6.29 -20.58 -1.55
N ILE A 302 -7.22 -21.25 -2.22
CA ILE A 302 -8.45 -20.66 -2.80
C ILE A 302 -9.51 -20.28 -1.74
N THR A 303 -9.19 -20.37 -0.45
CA THR A 303 -10.15 -20.19 0.65
C THR A 303 -10.10 -18.82 1.31
N ASN A 304 -9.14 -17.97 0.94
CA ASN A 304 -8.94 -16.66 1.57
C ASN A 304 -8.82 -15.59 0.47
N PRO A 305 -9.51 -14.44 0.59
CA PRO A 305 -9.28 -13.33 -0.30
C PRO A 305 -7.85 -12.84 -0.16
N MET A 306 -7.31 -12.31 -1.25
CA MET A 306 -5.98 -11.74 -1.24
C MET A 306 -6.02 -10.34 -0.62
N GLY A 307 -5.09 -10.05 0.29
CA GLY A 307 -4.81 -8.68 0.70
C GLY A 307 -4.27 -7.91 -0.50
N LEU A 308 -5.07 -6.98 -1.02
CA LEU A 308 -4.70 -6.00 -2.03
C LEU A 308 -4.95 -4.60 -1.46
N ALA A 309 -4.03 -3.68 -1.72
CA ALA A 309 -4.17 -2.26 -1.47
C ALA A 309 -3.45 -1.49 -2.58
N ALA A 310 -3.78 -0.22 -2.77
CA ALA A 310 -3.16 0.60 -3.80
C ALA A 310 -3.07 2.06 -3.33
N GLY A 311 -2.01 2.75 -3.72
CA GLY A 311 -1.68 4.11 -3.29
C GLY A 311 -0.40 4.62 -3.97
N HIS A 312 0.07 5.80 -3.58
CA HIS A 312 1.24 6.45 -4.17
C HIS A 312 2.49 6.17 -3.32
N LEU A 313 3.37 5.27 -3.78
CA LEU A 313 4.53 4.81 -2.99
C LEU A 313 5.88 5.32 -3.51
N ASP A 314 5.95 5.97 -4.66
CA ASP A 314 7.23 6.35 -5.29
C ASP A 314 7.28 7.81 -5.82
N ASP A 315 6.54 8.73 -5.19
CA ASP A 315 6.44 10.16 -5.53
C ASP A 315 6.03 10.48 -6.97
N ASP A 316 5.57 9.48 -7.73
CA ASP A 316 4.95 9.70 -9.01
C ASP A 316 3.42 9.78 -8.91
N THR A 317 2.78 10.13 -10.02
CA THR A 317 1.31 10.31 -10.04
C THR A 317 0.57 9.01 -10.31
N ALA A 318 1.27 7.93 -10.66
CA ALA A 318 0.68 6.64 -10.89
C ALA A 318 0.36 5.98 -9.54
N ILE A 319 -0.68 5.15 -9.56
CA ILE A 319 -1.05 4.33 -8.41
C ILE A 319 -0.23 3.03 -8.46
N ASP A 320 0.43 2.73 -7.35
CA ASP A 320 1.12 1.47 -7.12
C ASP A 320 0.20 0.44 -6.49
N LEU A 321 0.51 -0.83 -6.71
CA LEU A 321 -0.24 -1.95 -6.14
C LEU A 321 0.59 -2.67 -5.07
N VAL A 322 -0.03 -2.88 -3.91
CA VAL A 322 0.52 -3.65 -2.80
C VAL A 322 -0.28 -4.92 -2.61
N TYR A 323 0.39 -6.05 -2.41
CA TYR A 323 -0.28 -7.31 -2.11
C TYR A 323 0.45 -8.19 -1.11
N ALA A 324 -0.32 -8.95 -0.33
CA ALA A 324 0.20 -9.95 0.58
C ALA A 324 0.60 -11.23 -0.17
N SER A 325 1.85 -11.65 -0.05
CA SER A 325 2.39 -12.88 -0.65
C SER A 325 2.68 -13.94 0.40
N ARG A 326 1.69 -14.80 0.67
CA ARG A 326 1.81 -15.91 1.62
C ARG A 326 2.84 -16.96 1.24
N MET A 327 3.01 -17.24 -0.05
CA MET A 327 3.97 -18.27 -0.47
C MET A 327 5.42 -17.83 -0.30
N THR A 328 5.66 -16.52 -0.21
CA THR A 328 7.00 -15.95 -0.09
C THR A 328 7.22 -15.20 1.23
N ASP A 329 6.25 -15.28 2.17
CA ASP A 329 6.28 -14.61 3.47
C ASP A 329 6.69 -13.13 3.35
N SER A 330 6.06 -12.41 2.42
CA SER A 330 6.37 -11.01 2.13
C SER A 330 5.15 -10.19 1.75
N VAL A 331 5.23 -8.89 1.95
CA VAL A 331 4.40 -7.91 1.25
C VAL A 331 5.16 -7.50 -0.02
N ARG A 332 4.45 -7.44 -1.14
CA ARG A 332 5.03 -7.14 -2.45
C ARG A 332 4.40 -5.89 -3.03
N LEU A 333 5.23 -5.04 -3.58
CA LEU A 333 4.84 -3.80 -4.21
C LEU A 333 5.00 -3.97 -5.73
N LEU A 334 4.15 -3.36 -6.53
CA LEU A 334 4.17 -3.39 -7.98
C LEU A 334 4.00 -1.96 -8.46
N ARG A 335 5.02 -1.45 -9.16
CA ARG A 335 5.07 -0.04 -9.53
C ARG A 335 4.06 0.25 -10.64
N GLY A 336 3.20 1.24 -10.47
CA GLY A 336 2.29 1.72 -11.51
C GLY A 336 3.04 2.49 -12.59
N LEU A 337 2.67 2.30 -13.86
CA LEU A 337 3.23 3.08 -14.97
C LEU A 337 2.30 4.20 -15.46
N GLY A 338 1.15 4.38 -14.82
CA GLY A 338 0.17 5.41 -15.15
C GLY A 338 -0.61 5.15 -16.45
N ASP A 339 -0.50 3.95 -17.02
CA ASP A 339 -1.28 3.51 -18.19
C ASP A 339 -2.09 2.23 -17.92
N GLY A 340 -2.25 1.89 -16.63
CA GLY A 340 -2.84 0.64 -16.18
C GLY A 340 -1.93 -0.59 -16.29
N THR A 341 -0.63 -0.41 -16.56
CA THR A 341 0.36 -1.47 -16.47
C THR A 341 1.26 -1.30 -15.23
N PHE A 342 1.87 -2.41 -14.80
CA PHE A 342 2.69 -2.46 -13.60
C PHE A 342 4.05 -3.10 -13.89
N GLU A 343 5.11 -2.65 -13.21
CA GLU A 343 6.46 -3.19 -13.37
C GLU A 343 7.12 -3.63 -12.05
N ALA A 344 8.46 -3.70 -12.06
CA ALA A 344 9.31 -4.37 -11.09
C ALA A 344 8.83 -4.27 -9.64
N SER A 345 8.87 -5.41 -8.95
CA SER A 345 8.38 -5.51 -7.59
C SER A 345 9.45 -5.27 -6.53
N GLU A 346 9.18 -4.43 -5.55
CA GLU A 346 9.87 -4.46 -4.26
C GLU A 346 9.27 -5.53 -3.33
N ILE A 347 10.08 -6.02 -2.39
CA ILE A 347 9.69 -7.06 -1.43
C ILE A 347 9.96 -6.52 -0.03
N LEU A 348 8.88 -6.24 0.70
CA LEU A 348 8.95 -5.92 2.12
C LEU A 348 8.86 -7.22 2.92
N ALA A 349 9.93 -7.51 3.65
CA ALA A 349 9.98 -8.67 4.52
C ALA A 349 9.03 -8.46 5.70
N THR A 350 8.14 -9.42 5.92
CA THR A 350 7.17 -9.40 7.02
C THR A 350 7.22 -10.71 7.79
N ASN A 351 6.42 -10.82 8.84
CA ASN A 351 6.22 -12.09 9.53
C ASN A 351 5.54 -13.10 8.60
N PRO A 352 5.79 -14.42 8.79
CA PRO A 352 5.21 -15.46 7.96
C PRO A 352 3.69 -15.38 7.85
N ASP A 353 3.14 -15.83 6.72
CA ASP A 353 1.70 -15.77 6.42
C ASP A 353 1.08 -14.35 6.45
N PRO A 354 1.60 -13.37 5.68
CA PRO A 354 0.91 -12.09 5.50
C PRO A 354 -0.45 -12.31 4.84
N MET A 355 -1.51 -11.73 5.40
CA MET A 355 -2.88 -11.96 4.95
C MET A 355 -3.53 -10.73 4.36
N VAL A 356 -3.31 -9.58 4.97
CA VAL A 356 -3.98 -8.32 4.61
C VAL A 356 -2.96 -7.20 4.61
N VAL A 357 -3.21 -6.23 3.73
CA VAL A 357 -2.40 -5.03 3.58
C VAL A 357 -3.31 -3.81 3.52
N ALA A 358 -2.80 -2.66 3.93
CA ALA A 358 -3.41 -1.35 3.75
C ALA A 358 -2.30 -0.36 3.35
N VAL A 359 -2.70 0.71 2.68
CA VAL A 359 -1.81 1.76 2.17
C VAL A 359 -2.42 3.11 2.52
N GLY A 360 -1.60 4.04 2.98
CA GLY A 360 -1.97 5.43 3.26
C GLY A 360 -0.87 6.15 4.04
N ASP A 361 -0.84 7.48 3.99
CA ASP A 361 0.09 8.32 4.74
C ASP A 361 -0.14 8.22 6.26
N MET A 362 0.72 7.46 6.95
CA MET A 362 0.61 7.22 8.40
C MET A 362 1.46 8.21 9.20
N ASN A 363 2.46 8.88 8.62
CA ASN A 363 3.32 9.80 9.36
C ASN A 363 3.06 11.29 9.05
N GLY A 364 2.17 11.58 8.10
CA GLY A 364 1.80 12.91 7.66
C GLY A 364 2.82 13.58 6.74
N ASP A 365 3.72 12.81 6.11
CA ASP A 365 4.75 13.33 5.21
C ASP A 365 4.29 13.53 3.76
N GLY A 366 3.07 13.10 3.45
CA GLY A 366 2.44 13.21 2.14
C GLY A 366 2.69 12.02 1.21
N SER A 367 3.41 11.00 1.67
CA SER A 367 3.69 9.76 0.95
C SER A 367 2.90 8.63 1.57
N ASP A 368 2.36 7.72 0.75
CA ASP A 368 1.66 6.59 1.33
C ASP A 368 2.65 5.58 1.96
N ASP A 369 2.32 5.13 3.16
CA ASP A 369 3.00 4.06 3.88
C ASP A 369 2.33 2.71 3.63
N VAL A 370 3.00 1.62 4.02
CA VAL A 370 2.44 0.26 3.91
C VAL A 370 2.21 -0.34 5.29
N ILE A 371 0.98 -0.81 5.54
CA ILE A 371 0.66 -1.68 6.66
C ILE A 371 0.52 -3.11 6.16
N GLY A 372 1.27 -4.04 6.76
CA GLY A 372 1.10 -5.48 6.54
C GLY A 372 0.67 -6.19 7.82
N ALA A 373 -0.33 -7.07 7.74
CA ALA A 373 -0.68 -7.92 8.86
C ALA A 373 -0.53 -9.40 8.53
N SER A 374 0.10 -10.12 9.46
CA SER A 374 0.42 -11.54 9.33
C SER A 374 -0.32 -12.33 10.39
N SER A 375 -0.81 -13.51 9.99
CA SER A 375 -1.51 -14.41 10.91
C SER A 375 -1.10 -15.86 10.70
N SER A 376 -0.38 -16.39 11.68
CA SER A 376 0.26 -17.70 11.59
C SER A 376 -0.73 -18.80 12.00
N PHE A 377 -1.07 -19.69 11.08
CA PHE A 377 -1.87 -20.87 11.41
C PHE A 377 -1.07 -21.97 12.14
N ASP A 378 0.26 -22.01 12.00
CA ASP A 378 1.05 -23.19 12.42
C ASP A 378 2.52 -22.92 12.77
N SER A 379 3.04 -21.69 12.69
CA SER A 379 4.47 -21.41 12.95
C SER A 379 4.81 -21.09 14.40
N GLY A 380 3.80 -20.91 15.27
CA GLY A 380 4.01 -20.47 16.65
C GLY A 380 4.62 -19.06 16.76
N THR A 381 4.63 -18.32 15.64
CA THR A 381 4.94 -16.90 15.60
C THR A 381 3.68 -16.12 15.99
N PRO A 382 3.80 -15.07 16.81
CA PRO A 382 2.69 -14.18 17.12
C PRO A 382 2.07 -13.60 15.85
N ASP A 383 0.76 -13.35 15.90
CA ASP A 383 0.07 -12.56 14.88
C ASP A 383 0.48 -11.09 15.04
N THR A 384 0.72 -10.40 13.93
CA THR A 384 1.31 -9.06 13.97
C THR A 384 0.70 -8.12 12.96
N VAL A 385 0.68 -6.84 13.31
CA VAL A 385 0.54 -5.70 12.39
C VAL A 385 1.92 -5.03 12.29
N VAL A 386 2.35 -4.70 11.08
CA VAL A 386 3.66 -4.10 10.79
C VAL A 386 3.45 -2.85 9.96
N LEU A 387 4.04 -1.74 10.40
CA LEU A 387 4.13 -0.48 9.65
C LEU A 387 5.49 -0.41 8.96
N PHE A 388 5.46 -0.20 7.64
CA PHE A 388 6.59 0.16 6.80
C PHE A 388 6.39 1.62 6.39
N ALA A 389 7.05 2.53 7.10
CA ALA A 389 7.01 3.94 6.76
C ALA A 389 7.85 4.20 5.51
N ASN A 390 7.24 4.77 4.49
CA ASN A 390 7.85 5.16 3.25
C ASN A 390 8.55 6.51 3.46
N VAL A 391 9.84 6.53 3.19
CA VAL A 391 10.62 7.76 3.15
C VAL A 391 10.67 8.17 1.68
N ALA A 392 9.55 8.71 1.20
CA ALA A 392 9.54 9.19 -0.17
C ALA A 392 10.43 10.42 -0.30
N GLY A 393 10.94 10.62 -1.51
CA GLY A 393 11.93 11.64 -1.77
C GLY A 393 13.26 11.39 -1.07
N ASP A 394 13.62 10.18 -0.61
CA ASP A 394 15.00 9.85 -0.21
C ASP A 394 15.69 9.12 -1.36
N THR A 395 16.44 9.87 -2.18
CA THR A 395 17.02 9.33 -3.42
C THR A 395 18.17 8.37 -3.20
N ASP A 396 18.86 8.44 -2.06
CA ASP A 396 20.03 7.62 -1.77
C ASP A 396 19.85 6.58 -0.66
N GLY A 397 18.68 6.58 -0.02
CA GLY A 397 18.21 5.54 0.88
C GLY A 397 18.85 5.60 2.27
N ASP A 398 19.20 6.78 2.74
CA ASP A 398 19.88 6.98 4.02
C ASP A 398 18.96 7.37 5.20
N GLY A 399 17.67 7.59 4.91
CA GLY A 399 16.65 8.00 5.88
C GLY A 399 16.49 9.52 6.02
N VAL A 400 17.06 10.31 5.11
CA VAL A 400 16.89 11.76 5.04
C VAL A 400 16.24 12.14 3.70
N THR A 401 15.15 12.88 3.75
CA THR A 401 14.43 13.30 2.54
C THR A 401 15.20 14.36 1.76
N ASN A 402 15.13 14.31 0.43
CA ASN A 402 15.83 15.14 -0.57
C ASN A 402 15.72 16.65 -0.31
N ASP A 403 14.67 17.10 0.37
CA ASP A 403 14.44 18.52 0.66
C ASP A 403 15.29 19.05 1.82
N ILE A 404 15.73 18.16 2.70
CA ILE A 404 16.64 18.46 3.82
C ILE A 404 17.98 17.73 3.73
N ASP A 405 18.13 16.81 2.77
CA ASP A 405 19.34 16.03 2.53
C ASP A 405 20.43 16.87 1.84
N ASN A 406 21.53 17.11 2.56
CA ASN A 406 22.70 17.82 2.04
C ASN A 406 23.60 16.96 1.12
N CYS A 407 23.26 15.68 0.90
CA CYS A 407 23.88 14.81 -0.09
C CYS A 407 22.93 13.91 -0.90
N VAL A 408 21.73 14.37 -1.28
CA VAL A 408 20.69 13.75 -2.17
C VAL A 408 20.99 12.44 -2.96
N GLU A 409 22.17 12.28 -3.57
CA GLU A 409 22.54 11.09 -4.35
C GLU A 409 23.59 10.19 -3.66
N MET A 410 24.00 10.47 -2.42
CA MET A 410 25.05 9.79 -1.68
C MET A 410 24.80 9.73 -0.17
N ALA A 411 24.26 8.59 0.25
CA ALA A 411 23.81 8.32 1.60
C ALA A 411 24.75 8.84 2.69
N ASN A 412 24.29 9.76 3.52
CA ASN A 412 24.98 10.36 4.66
C ASN A 412 24.03 10.72 5.81
N ALA A 413 23.36 9.72 6.41
CA ALA A 413 22.36 9.90 7.46
C ALA A 413 22.74 10.80 8.66
N ASP A 414 24.03 11.11 8.89
CA ASP A 414 24.48 12.06 9.91
C ASP A 414 24.45 13.53 9.47
N GLN A 415 24.14 13.79 8.19
CA GLN A 415 23.97 15.09 7.55
C GLN A 415 25.10 16.07 7.87
N ARG A 416 26.31 15.53 8.03
CA ARG A 416 27.46 16.32 8.50
C ARG A 416 27.90 17.29 7.41
N ASP A 417 27.80 18.57 7.72
CA ASP A 417 28.30 19.70 6.94
C ASP A 417 29.12 20.57 7.90
N THR A 418 30.45 20.55 7.74
CA THR A 418 31.36 21.13 8.72
C THR A 418 31.79 22.56 8.38
N ASP A 419 31.81 22.93 7.10
CA ASP A 419 32.10 24.29 6.66
C ASP A 419 30.83 25.15 6.46
N ALA A 420 29.65 24.52 6.58
CA ALA A 420 28.32 25.12 6.59
C ALA A 420 27.93 25.79 5.26
N ASP A 421 28.35 25.19 4.15
CA ASP A 421 28.03 25.66 2.80
C ASP A 421 26.71 25.07 2.25
N GLY A 422 26.14 24.08 2.95
CA GLY A 422 24.90 23.39 2.59
C GLY A 422 25.10 22.10 1.79
N ILE A 423 26.34 21.68 1.53
CA ILE A 423 26.69 20.40 0.90
C ILE A 423 27.36 19.52 1.98
N GLY A 424 26.89 18.28 2.14
CA GLY A 424 27.44 17.41 3.18
C GLY A 424 28.87 16.97 2.87
N ASN A 425 29.70 16.79 3.91
CA ASN A 425 31.11 16.37 3.80
C ASN A 425 31.30 15.12 2.92
N ARG A 426 30.31 14.23 2.87
CA ARG A 426 30.37 12.98 2.09
C ARG A 426 30.36 13.24 0.59
N CYS A 427 29.62 14.25 0.15
CA CYS A 427 29.48 14.67 -1.23
C CYS A 427 30.16 16.02 -1.53
N ASP A 428 30.95 16.56 -0.59
CA ASP A 428 31.76 17.76 -0.78
C ASP A 428 33.28 17.51 -0.63
N PRO A 429 34.00 17.31 -1.74
CA PRO A 429 35.46 17.30 -1.76
C PRO A 429 36.12 18.67 -1.99
N ASP A 430 35.37 19.78 -2.04
CA ASP A 430 35.84 21.16 -2.28
C ASP A 430 36.14 21.93 -0.99
N VAL A 431 37.03 21.36 -0.19
CA VAL A 431 37.32 21.84 1.18
C VAL A 431 38.34 22.99 1.24
N ALA A 432 38.98 23.37 0.12
CA ALA A 432 39.97 24.45 0.15
C ALA A 432 39.30 25.82 0.19
N VAL A 433 39.96 26.81 0.82
CA VAL A 433 39.46 28.19 0.81
C VAL A 433 40.08 28.99 -0.35
N PRO A 434 39.27 29.69 -1.17
CA PRO A 434 37.80 29.70 -1.14
C PRO A 434 37.22 28.40 -1.71
N ASN A 435 36.14 27.90 -1.08
CA ASN A 435 35.32 26.79 -1.60
C ASN A 435 34.70 27.34 -2.90
N ASP A 436 35.29 26.92 -4.03
CA ASP A 436 35.15 27.58 -5.35
C ASP A 436 34.28 26.80 -6.33
N CYS A 437 33.49 25.87 -5.79
CA CYS A 437 32.63 24.94 -6.48
C CYS A 437 33.37 24.05 -7.51
N THR A 438 34.67 23.84 -7.34
CA THR A 438 35.49 23.06 -8.25
C THR A 438 36.55 22.26 -7.50
N VAL A 439 36.38 20.94 -7.44
CA VAL A 439 37.39 20.05 -6.86
C VAL A 439 38.67 20.09 -7.70
N ASN A 440 39.74 20.64 -7.14
CA ASN A 440 40.97 20.94 -7.85
C ASN A 440 42.23 20.68 -7.00
N PHE A 441 43.38 21.18 -7.46
CA PHE A 441 44.65 20.91 -6.79
C PHE A 441 44.77 21.57 -5.41
N LEU A 442 44.01 22.64 -5.16
CA LEU A 442 43.96 23.31 -3.87
C LEU A 442 43.34 22.38 -2.82
N ASP A 443 42.23 21.73 -3.15
CA ASP A 443 41.53 20.77 -2.27
C ASP A 443 42.41 19.58 -1.99
N LEU A 444 42.99 19.01 -3.04
CA LEU A 444 43.92 17.89 -2.92
C LEU A 444 45.11 18.20 -2.00
N ASP A 445 45.53 19.46 -1.90
CA ASP A 445 46.60 19.87 -0.96
C ASP A 445 46.11 19.92 0.49
N VAL A 446 44.83 20.19 0.76
CA VAL A 446 44.20 20.06 2.09
C VAL A 446 44.20 18.59 2.53
N TYR A 447 43.69 17.68 1.70
CA TYR A 447 43.69 16.22 1.99
C TYR A 447 45.09 15.66 2.23
N LYS A 448 46.10 16.11 1.47
CA LYS A 448 47.50 15.70 1.69
C LYS A 448 48.06 16.22 3.01
N THR A 449 47.62 17.39 3.45
CA THR A 449 48.08 18.00 4.71
C THR A 449 47.48 17.29 5.91
N ASN A 450 46.24 16.81 5.77
CA ASN A 450 45.49 16.07 6.78
C ASN A 450 45.68 14.54 6.67
N PHE A 451 46.60 14.08 5.83
CA PHE A 451 46.82 12.67 5.56
C PHE A 451 47.31 11.92 6.83
N PHE A 452 46.53 10.94 7.30
CA PHE A 452 46.67 10.26 8.60
C PHE A 452 46.38 11.13 9.83
N ALA A 453 45.77 12.30 9.67
CA ALA A 453 45.18 13.02 10.79
C ALA A 453 43.91 12.28 11.23
N ALA A 454 43.79 12.03 12.54
CA ALA A 454 42.53 11.61 13.12
C ALA A 454 41.72 12.89 13.40
N GLY A 455 40.51 12.98 12.85
CA GLY A 455 39.50 13.95 13.25
C GLY A 455 39.48 15.30 12.53
N ASP A 456 39.99 15.40 11.29
CA ASP A 456 39.54 16.46 10.39
C ASP A 456 38.36 15.92 9.58
N LEU A 457 37.15 16.35 9.94
CA LEU A 457 35.90 15.77 9.42
C LEU A 457 35.63 16.24 7.98
N ASP A 458 36.18 17.37 7.57
CA ASP A 458 36.02 17.96 6.23
C ASP A 458 36.70 17.05 5.20
N THR A 459 37.81 16.42 5.58
CA THR A 459 38.59 15.54 4.70
C THR A 459 38.31 14.04 4.86
N ASP A 460 37.20 13.67 5.50
CA ASP A 460 36.76 12.28 5.79
C ASP A 460 35.51 11.92 4.95
N ASN A 461 35.65 11.99 3.62
CA ASN A 461 34.53 11.85 2.67
C ASN A 461 33.98 10.42 2.56
N ASP A 462 34.67 9.41 3.09
CA ASP A 462 34.11 8.05 3.18
C ASP A 462 33.46 7.73 4.54
N GLY A 463 33.62 8.63 5.53
CA GLY A 463 33.02 8.54 6.86
C GLY A 463 33.65 7.48 7.77
N ASP A 464 34.84 6.96 7.46
CA ASP A 464 35.53 5.96 8.30
C ASP A 464 36.21 6.56 9.55
N GLY A 465 36.23 7.89 9.65
CA GLY A 465 36.83 8.66 10.73
C GLY A 465 38.30 8.99 10.51
N ASN A 466 38.88 8.69 9.34
CA ASN A 466 40.30 8.88 9.04
C ASN A 466 40.53 9.36 7.60
N THR A 467 41.13 10.54 7.45
CA THR A 467 41.62 11.01 6.15
C THR A 467 42.79 10.16 5.65
N ASN A 468 42.54 9.33 4.64
CA ASN A 468 43.45 8.34 4.13
C ASN A 468 43.36 8.18 2.59
N PHE A 469 43.88 7.08 2.06
CA PHE A 469 43.88 6.85 0.60
C PHE A 469 42.49 6.66 0.01
N ALA A 470 41.50 6.26 0.83
CA ALA A 470 40.12 6.12 0.42
C ALA A 470 39.50 7.48 0.09
N ASP A 471 39.65 8.50 0.96
CA ASP A 471 39.20 9.88 0.71
C ASP A 471 39.88 10.48 -0.51
N LEU A 472 41.20 10.25 -0.66
CA LEU A 472 41.93 10.67 -1.86
C LEU A 472 41.41 10.02 -3.15
N ASN A 473 40.72 8.88 -3.07
CA ASN A 473 40.09 8.29 -4.25
C ASN A 473 38.73 8.95 -4.54
N VAL A 474 38.00 9.38 -3.51
CA VAL A 474 36.79 10.20 -3.64
C VAL A 474 37.14 11.55 -4.28
N VAL A 475 38.10 12.31 -3.73
CA VAL A 475 38.54 13.59 -4.31
C VAL A 475 38.96 13.46 -5.78
N LYS A 476 39.59 12.34 -6.16
CA LYS A 476 39.99 12.08 -7.55
C LYS A 476 38.81 11.82 -8.48
N SER A 477 37.70 11.27 -8.01
CA SER A 477 36.53 11.04 -8.87
C SER A 477 35.83 12.34 -9.23
N PHE A 478 35.97 13.39 -8.42
CA PHE A 478 35.37 14.71 -8.64
C PHE A 478 36.33 15.73 -9.27
N PHE A 479 37.58 15.36 -9.47
CA PHE A 479 38.64 16.28 -9.94
C PHE A 479 38.28 16.99 -11.26
N PHE A 480 38.37 18.32 -11.26
CA PHE A 480 37.93 19.24 -12.31
C PHE A 480 36.41 19.31 -12.57
N GLY A 481 35.62 18.78 -11.63
CA GLY A 481 34.17 18.86 -11.63
C GLY A 481 33.63 19.55 -10.37
N PRO A 482 32.31 19.74 -10.29
CA PRO A 482 31.65 20.19 -9.07
C PRO A 482 31.83 19.14 -7.94
N PRO A 483 31.72 19.56 -6.67
CA PRO A 483 31.93 18.69 -5.53
C PRO A 483 31.02 17.45 -5.49
N GLY A 484 29.83 17.51 -6.08
CA GLY A 484 28.96 16.36 -6.22
C GLY A 484 27.70 16.68 -7.03
N PRO A 485 26.80 15.69 -7.21
CA PRO A 485 25.51 15.90 -7.85
C PRO A 485 24.62 16.90 -7.09
N SER A 486 24.75 16.96 -5.77
CA SER A 486 24.03 17.88 -4.87
C SER A 486 24.52 19.33 -4.93
N ALA A 487 25.56 19.64 -5.71
CA ALA A 487 26.09 20.99 -5.89
C ALA A 487 25.19 21.91 -6.76
N ALA A 488 23.87 21.77 -6.67
CA ALA A 488 22.89 22.56 -7.42
C ALA A 488 22.95 24.08 -7.11
N GLY A 489 23.59 24.46 -6.00
CA GLY A 489 23.86 25.85 -5.58
C GLY A 489 25.11 26.49 -6.20
N CYS A 490 25.95 25.75 -6.92
CA CYS A 490 27.22 26.20 -7.48
C CYS A 490 27.11 27.01 -8.80
N ASN A 491 26.15 27.94 -8.89
CA ASN A 491 25.91 28.79 -10.06
C ASN A 491 26.39 30.24 -9.91
#